data_AF-A0A059AUI2-F1
#
_entry.id   AF-A0A059AUI2-F1
#
_cell.length_a   1.000
_cell.length_b   1.000
_cell.length_c   1.000
_cell.angle_alpha   90.00
_cell.angle_beta   90.00
_cell.angle_gamma   90.00
#
_symmetry.space_group_name_H-M   'P 1'
#
loop_
_entity.id
_entity.type
_entity.pdbx_description
1 polymer ?
#
loop_
_entity_poly.entity_id
_entity_poly.type
_entity_poly.pdbx_seq_one_letter_code
_entity_poly.pdbx_strand_id
1 'polypeptide(L)'
;MLREVTGTKISSSMCLCLDWSPSATLIVVGLSDGSVSLLSRSETEIEIEQEWKALDFEFCCNVRDCPSNSVFRNSKEHKMGVCCITKSISDPNVVLTGSYDEHIRVWDIRSISKPVNQSSICFGGGVWRIKQHPHVRSVVLAACMHDGFALVDLRGEAIKIAETYNRHSSLAYGADWQKALICLSLDVSTFLSFILICLSP
;
A
#
# COMPACT_ATOMS: atom_id res chain seq x y z
N MET A 1 -2.67 -10.29 14.42
CA MET A 1 -1.76 -11.25 13.79
C MET A 1 -1.96 -11.19 12.29
N LEU A 2 -0.98 -10.63 11.60
CA LEU A 2 -0.84 -10.63 10.15
C LEU A 2 -0.69 -12.07 9.68
N ARG A 3 -1.69 -12.55 8.94
CA ARG A 3 -1.67 -13.83 8.25
C ARG A 3 -1.61 -13.62 6.74
N GLU A 4 -0.61 -14.22 6.10
CA GLU A 4 -0.58 -14.38 4.65
C GLU A 4 -1.74 -15.27 4.21
N VAL A 5 -2.52 -14.77 3.25
CA VAL A 5 -3.68 -15.49 2.71
C VAL A 5 -3.26 -16.42 1.55
N THR A 6 -2.27 -16.01 0.75
CA THR A 6 -1.75 -16.77 -0.40
C THR A 6 -0.39 -16.18 -0.82
N GLY A 7 0.52 -17.05 -1.25
CA GLY A 7 1.89 -16.72 -1.67
C GLY A 7 2.19 -17.16 -3.10
N THR A 8 1.17 -17.32 -3.93
CA THR A 8 1.33 -17.83 -5.30
C THR A 8 2.12 -16.85 -6.16
N LYS A 9 3.23 -17.34 -6.75
CA LYS A 9 4.02 -16.57 -7.71
C LYS A 9 3.28 -16.51 -9.04
N ILE A 10 2.68 -15.35 -9.36
CA ILE A 10 1.98 -15.14 -10.63
C ILE A 10 2.94 -14.79 -11.78
N SER A 11 4.11 -14.20 -11.50
CA SER A 11 5.09 -13.81 -12.52
C SER A 11 6.52 -13.75 -11.97
N SER A 12 7.51 -13.83 -12.85
CA SER A 12 8.91 -13.50 -12.55
C SER A 12 9.19 -12.00 -12.55
N SER A 13 8.30 -11.19 -13.12
CA SER A 13 8.39 -9.72 -13.18
C SER A 13 7.96 -9.10 -11.85
N MET A 14 8.47 -7.89 -11.54
CA MET A 14 8.08 -7.15 -10.32
C MET A 14 6.66 -6.59 -10.49
N CYS A 15 5.80 -6.69 -9.47
CA CYS A 15 4.52 -5.97 -9.49
C CYS A 15 4.71 -4.52 -9.06
N LEU A 16 4.38 -3.60 -9.95
CA LEU A 16 4.52 -2.16 -9.74
C LEU A 16 3.25 -1.54 -9.15
N CYS A 17 2.09 -2.09 -9.48
CA CYS A 17 0.81 -1.62 -8.96
C CYS A 17 -0.16 -2.79 -8.77
N LEU A 18 -1.10 -2.60 -7.84
CA LEU A 18 -2.13 -3.59 -7.52
C LEU A 18 -3.36 -2.86 -7.02
N ASP A 19 -4.56 -3.26 -7.43
CA ASP A 19 -5.79 -2.75 -6.82
C ASP A 19 -6.93 -3.75 -6.95
N TRP A 20 -7.87 -3.69 -6.01
CA TRP A 20 -9.07 -4.52 -6.04
C TRP A 20 -10.17 -3.86 -6.84
N SER A 21 -10.93 -4.67 -7.58
CA SER A 21 -12.20 -4.22 -8.15
C SER A 21 -13.13 -3.68 -7.04
N PRO A 22 -14.03 -2.74 -7.37
CA PRO A 22 -15.02 -2.24 -6.42
C PRO A 22 -15.88 -3.35 -5.82
N SER A 23 -16.19 -4.39 -6.61
CA SER A 23 -16.94 -5.58 -6.19
C SER A 23 -16.13 -6.57 -5.34
N ALA A 24 -14.83 -6.33 -5.14
CA ALA A 24 -13.92 -7.23 -4.41
C ALA A 24 -13.76 -8.63 -5.02
N THR A 25 -14.13 -8.80 -6.29
CA THR A 25 -14.07 -10.09 -7.00
C THR A 25 -12.78 -10.27 -7.76
N LEU A 26 -12.14 -9.18 -8.19
CA LEU A 26 -10.95 -9.20 -9.04
C LEU A 26 -9.84 -8.35 -8.43
N ILE A 27 -8.60 -8.71 -8.72
CA ILE A 27 -7.39 -7.96 -8.42
C ILE A 27 -6.73 -7.60 -9.74
N VAL A 28 -6.51 -6.32 -9.99
CA VAL A 28 -5.69 -5.84 -11.09
C VAL A 28 -4.25 -5.76 -10.60
N VAL A 29 -3.31 -6.31 -11.35
CA VAL A 29 -1.86 -6.23 -11.07
C VAL A 29 -1.14 -5.70 -12.30
N GLY A 30 -0.31 -4.67 -12.14
CA GLY A 30 0.60 -4.19 -13.18
C GLY A 30 2.03 -4.65 -12.90
N LEU A 31 2.70 -5.18 -13.91
CA LEU A 31 4.04 -5.78 -13.83
C LEU A 31 5.10 -4.93 -14.55
N SER A 32 6.36 -5.08 -14.14
CA SER A 32 7.50 -4.32 -14.67
C SER A 32 7.87 -4.64 -16.11
N ASP A 33 7.33 -5.71 -16.68
CA ASP A 33 7.50 -6.09 -18.10
C ASP A 33 6.43 -5.47 -19.01
N GLY A 34 5.67 -4.49 -18.49
CA GLY A 34 4.60 -3.79 -19.19
C GLY A 34 3.30 -4.58 -19.29
N SER A 35 3.17 -5.74 -18.62
CA SER A 35 1.90 -6.47 -18.59
C SER A 35 1.00 -5.99 -17.45
N VAL A 36 -0.30 -6.14 -17.65
CA VAL A 36 -1.34 -5.99 -16.63
C VAL A 36 -2.16 -7.27 -16.62
N SER A 37 -2.34 -7.84 -15.44
CA SER A 37 -3.08 -9.08 -15.22
C SER A 37 -4.30 -8.82 -14.34
N LEU A 38 -5.45 -9.36 -14.72
CA LEU A 38 -6.60 -9.53 -13.85
C LEU A 38 -6.54 -10.90 -13.20
N LEU A 39 -6.64 -10.90 -11.90
CA LEU A 39 -6.67 -12.10 -11.09
C LEU A 39 -8.04 -12.22 -10.45
N SER A 40 -8.63 -13.41 -10.50
CA SER A 40 -9.73 -13.76 -9.62
C SER A 40 -9.23 -14.63 -8.49
N ARG A 41 -9.96 -14.58 -7.37
CA ARG A 41 -9.57 -15.32 -6.18
C ARG A 41 -10.67 -16.33 -5.83
N SER A 42 -10.35 -17.61 -5.93
CA SER A 42 -11.14 -18.69 -5.34
C SER A 42 -10.85 -18.78 -3.82
N GLU A 43 -11.53 -19.66 -3.07
CA GLU A 43 -11.33 -19.73 -1.61
C GLU A 43 -9.88 -20.12 -1.20
N THR A 44 -9.13 -20.75 -2.11
CA THR A 44 -7.81 -21.32 -1.82
C THR A 44 -6.70 -20.82 -2.74
N GLU A 45 -7.01 -20.30 -3.93
CA GLU A 45 -6.01 -19.96 -4.94
C GLU A 45 -6.31 -18.63 -5.66
N ILE A 46 -5.26 -18.04 -6.23
CA ILE A 46 -5.35 -16.90 -7.15
C ILE A 46 -5.18 -17.44 -8.56
N GLU A 47 -6.16 -17.18 -9.42
CA GLU A 47 -6.13 -17.56 -10.83
C GLU A 47 -6.00 -16.31 -11.70
N ILE A 48 -5.18 -16.38 -12.75
CA ILE A 48 -5.08 -15.31 -13.75
C ILE A 48 -6.27 -15.46 -14.71
N GLU A 49 -7.23 -14.54 -14.65
CA GLU A 49 -8.36 -14.55 -15.59
C GLU A 49 -7.95 -13.99 -16.95
N GLN A 50 -7.19 -12.90 -16.95
CA GLN A 50 -6.79 -12.18 -18.16
C GLN A 50 -5.43 -11.53 -17.98
N GLU A 51 -4.64 -11.49 -19.05
CA GLU A 51 -3.37 -10.77 -19.09
C GLU A 51 -3.25 -10.05 -20.43
N TRP A 52 -2.80 -8.80 -20.38
CA TRP A 52 -2.55 -8.01 -21.58
C TRP A 52 -1.29 -7.15 -21.42
N LYS A 53 -0.62 -6.86 -22.53
CA LYS A 53 0.47 -5.89 -22.57
C LYS A 53 -0.13 -4.48 -22.63
N ALA A 54 0.02 -3.73 -21.55
CA ALA A 54 -0.21 -2.30 -21.58
C ALA A 54 1.02 -1.65 -22.26
N LEU A 55 0.93 -1.42 -23.57
CA LEU A 55 1.95 -0.68 -24.31
C LEU A 55 2.22 0.67 -23.62
N ASP A 56 3.46 0.88 -23.18
CA ASP A 56 4.06 2.12 -22.66
C ASP A 56 3.17 3.05 -21.82
N PHE A 57 2.43 2.49 -20.86
CA PHE A 57 1.83 3.29 -19.79
C PHE A 57 2.42 2.87 -18.45
N GLU A 58 3.40 3.65 -17.99
CA GLU A 58 3.70 3.75 -16.57
C GLU A 58 2.41 4.16 -15.84
N PHE A 59 1.77 3.23 -15.13
CA PHE A 59 0.68 3.53 -14.21
C PHE A 59 1.23 4.20 -12.96
N CYS A 60 1.73 5.42 -13.13
CA CYS A 60 1.96 6.37 -12.05
C CYS A 60 0.86 7.44 -12.11
N CYS A 61 0.18 7.61 -10.97
CA CYS A 61 -0.66 8.77 -10.61
C CYS A 61 -1.34 9.53 -11.78
N ASN A 62 -2.65 9.30 -11.94
CA ASN A 62 -3.49 10.12 -12.81
C ASN A 62 -3.57 11.56 -12.25
N VAL A 63 -2.58 12.40 -12.55
CA VAL A 63 -2.62 13.85 -12.36
C VAL A 63 -3.25 14.43 -13.62
N ARG A 64 -4.57 14.34 -13.71
CA ARG A 64 -5.32 15.15 -14.68
C ARG A 64 -5.75 16.44 -13.99
N ASP A 65 -5.40 17.54 -14.66
CA ASP A 65 -5.47 18.96 -14.28
C ASP A 65 -4.29 19.47 -13.41
N CYS A 66 -3.19 19.82 -14.08
CA CYS A 66 -2.18 20.73 -13.55
C CYS A 66 -2.55 22.18 -13.92
N PRO A 67 -2.95 23.04 -12.99
CA PRO A 67 -2.82 24.48 -13.18
C PRO A 67 -1.32 24.79 -13.35
N SER A 68 -0.96 25.68 -14.27
CA SER A 68 0.41 26.04 -14.66
C SER A 68 1.28 26.70 -13.57
N ASN A 69 0.88 26.63 -12.31
CA ASN A 69 1.62 27.12 -11.15
C ASN A 69 1.85 25.97 -10.17
N SER A 70 3.10 25.77 -9.75
CA SER A 70 3.42 24.76 -8.75
C SER A 70 2.66 25.06 -7.45
N VAL A 71 1.73 24.20 -7.08
CA VAL A 71 1.04 24.25 -5.80
C VAL A 71 1.93 23.59 -4.76
N PHE A 72 2.89 24.35 -4.22
CA PHE A 72 3.77 24.02 -3.08
C PHE A 72 4.81 22.89 -3.27
N ARG A 73 6.03 23.09 -2.74
CA ARG A 73 7.16 22.12 -2.76
C ARG A 73 7.83 22.08 -1.38
N ASN A 74 7.89 20.90 -0.75
CA ASN A 74 8.64 20.67 0.48
C ASN A 74 9.72 19.61 0.25
N SER A 75 10.97 20.05 0.13
CA SER A 75 12.14 19.20 -0.09
C SER A 75 12.97 18.96 1.18
N LYS A 76 12.51 19.43 2.35
CA LYS A 76 13.29 19.41 3.60
C LYS A 76 12.95 18.21 4.48
N GLU A 77 11.69 17.81 4.48
CA GLU A 77 11.20 16.81 5.43
C GLU A 77 11.54 15.38 5.00
N HIS A 78 11.42 15.07 3.70
CA HIS A 78 11.88 13.79 3.13
C HIS A 78 13.36 13.91 2.78
N LYS A 79 14.18 12.98 3.26
CA LYS A 79 15.63 12.95 2.99
C LYS A 79 16.00 12.21 1.70
N MET A 80 15.05 11.44 1.16
CA MET A 80 15.18 10.70 -0.09
C MET A 80 13.88 10.79 -0.90
N GLY A 81 13.82 10.12 -2.05
CA GLY A 81 12.64 10.14 -2.92
C GLY A 81 11.40 9.59 -2.24
N VAL A 82 10.27 10.28 -2.44
CA VAL A 82 8.93 9.79 -2.08
C VAL A 82 8.53 8.70 -3.07
N CYS A 83 8.17 7.53 -2.59
CA CYS A 83 7.83 6.36 -3.42
C CYS A 83 6.33 6.06 -3.45
N CYS A 84 5.56 6.51 -2.46
CA CYS A 84 4.11 6.43 -2.52
C CYS A 84 3.42 7.62 -1.83
N ILE A 85 2.22 7.95 -2.32
CA ILE A 85 1.35 8.99 -1.79
C ILE A 85 -0.07 8.43 -1.76
N THR A 86 -0.78 8.55 -0.64
CA THR A 86 -2.16 8.12 -0.51
C THR A 86 -3.00 9.15 0.25
N LYS A 87 -4.24 9.39 -0.18
CA LYS A 87 -5.16 10.26 0.55
C LYS A 87 -5.77 9.50 1.73
N SER A 88 -6.06 10.21 2.81
CA SER A 88 -6.79 9.62 3.91
C SER A 88 -8.23 9.31 3.51
N ILE A 89 -8.69 8.10 3.81
CA ILE A 89 -10.10 7.69 3.60
C ILE A 89 -11.04 8.51 4.47
N SER A 90 -10.57 8.99 5.64
CA SER A 90 -11.41 9.64 6.64
C SER A 90 -11.39 11.16 6.61
N ASP A 91 -10.35 11.76 6.06
CA ASP A 91 -10.19 13.22 6.01
C ASP A 91 -9.61 13.63 4.65
N PRO A 92 -10.36 14.34 3.80
CA PRO A 92 -9.89 14.76 2.49
C PRO A 92 -8.70 15.72 2.54
N ASN A 93 -8.43 16.34 3.69
CA ASN A 93 -7.30 17.22 3.90
C ASN A 93 -6.03 16.48 4.31
N VAL A 94 -6.12 15.17 4.60
CA VAL A 94 -4.98 14.40 5.08
C VAL A 94 -4.40 13.54 3.96
N VAL A 95 -3.08 13.56 3.83
CA VAL A 95 -2.31 12.73 2.88
C VAL A 95 -1.19 12.02 3.63
N LEU A 96 -0.92 10.78 3.25
CA LEU A 96 0.19 9.99 3.76
C LEU A 96 1.21 9.77 2.64
N THR A 97 2.49 9.81 3.01
CA THR A 97 3.59 9.56 2.07
C THR A 97 4.56 8.54 2.64
N GLY A 98 5.03 7.62 1.81
CA GLY A 98 6.16 6.72 2.08
C GLY A 98 7.38 7.14 1.27
N SER A 99 8.57 6.91 1.81
CA SER A 99 9.83 7.36 1.21
C SER A 99 10.93 6.31 1.32
N TYR A 100 11.91 6.42 0.43
CA TYR A 100 13.17 5.67 0.50
C TYR A 100 13.98 6.00 1.75
N ASP A 101 13.69 7.11 2.43
CA ASP A 101 14.30 7.42 3.72
C ASP A 101 13.73 6.56 4.87
N GLU A 102 12.91 5.55 4.56
CA GLU A 102 12.36 4.56 5.48
C GLU A 102 11.28 5.09 6.44
N HIS A 103 10.63 6.21 6.10
CA HIS A 103 9.63 6.84 6.95
C HIS A 103 8.27 7.00 6.28
N ILE A 104 7.22 6.89 7.10
CA ILE A 104 5.87 7.36 6.77
C ILE A 104 5.66 8.74 7.38
N ARG A 105 5.07 9.64 6.61
CA ARG A 105 4.70 10.98 7.05
C ARG A 105 3.22 11.23 6.75
N VAL A 106 2.53 11.85 7.70
CA VAL A 106 1.14 12.29 7.60
C VAL A 106 1.13 13.79 7.40
N TRP A 107 0.37 14.29 6.45
CA TRP A 107 0.34 15.69 6.05
C TRP A 107 -1.08 16.22 6.11
N ASP A 108 -1.26 17.43 6.61
CA ASP A 108 -2.46 18.23 6.37
C ASP A 108 -2.18 19.14 5.17
N ILE A 109 -2.91 18.97 4.07
CA ILE A 109 -2.71 19.76 2.85
C ILE A 109 -3.02 21.25 3.05
N ARG A 110 -3.77 21.59 4.10
CA ARG A 110 -4.03 22.99 4.51
C ARG A 110 -2.82 23.60 5.22
N SER A 111 -1.91 22.75 5.73
CA SER A 111 -0.71 23.15 6.48
C SER A 111 0.47 22.21 6.16
N ILE A 112 0.97 22.30 4.94
CA ILE A 112 1.95 21.35 4.37
C ILE A 112 3.43 21.70 4.66
N SER A 113 3.67 22.69 5.54
CA SER A 113 5.01 23.11 5.93
C SER A 113 5.80 22.01 6.67
N LYS A 114 5.10 21.16 7.44
CA LYS A 114 5.65 20.05 8.20
C LYS A 114 4.62 18.91 8.29
N PRO A 115 5.07 17.65 8.47
CA PRO A 115 4.16 16.56 8.76
C PRO A 115 3.45 16.76 10.11
N VAL A 116 2.23 16.23 10.20
CA VAL A 116 1.36 16.27 11.38
C VAL A 116 1.91 15.37 12.48
N ASN A 117 2.46 14.20 12.12
CA ASN A 117 3.09 13.32 13.10
C ASN A 117 4.43 13.88 13.54
N GLN A 118 4.60 14.08 14.85
CA GLN A 118 5.84 14.62 15.41
C GLN A 118 6.93 13.56 15.56
N SER A 119 6.56 12.29 15.71
CA SER A 119 7.50 11.17 15.81
C SER A 119 7.78 10.56 14.43
N SER A 120 9.06 10.44 14.09
CA SER A 120 9.54 9.68 12.93
C SER A 120 9.81 8.23 13.34
N ILE A 121 9.16 7.28 12.67
CA ILE A 121 9.49 5.85 12.80
C ILE A 121 10.25 5.40 11.55
N CYS A 122 11.38 4.74 11.79
CA CYS A 122 12.18 4.08 10.79
C CYS A 122 11.64 2.66 10.59
N PHE A 123 11.26 2.33 9.37
CA PHE A 123 10.65 1.04 9.01
C PHE A 123 11.67 0.00 8.51
N GLY A 124 12.97 0.28 8.57
CA GLY A 124 14.04 -0.67 8.18
C GLY A 124 14.20 -0.90 6.67
N GLY A 125 13.39 -0.22 5.85
CA GLY A 125 13.44 -0.26 4.40
C GLY A 125 12.55 0.80 3.76
N GLY A 126 12.80 1.11 2.49
CA GLY A 126 12.01 2.12 1.76
C GLY A 126 10.53 1.77 1.70
N VAL A 127 9.65 2.73 2.02
CA VAL A 127 8.20 2.48 2.18
C VAL A 127 7.46 2.61 0.85
N TRP A 128 7.49 1.56 0.03
CA TRP A 128 7.02 1.58 -1.35
C TRP A 128 5.50 1.61 -1.51
N ARG A 129 4.76 1.17 -0.49
CA ARG A 129 3.30 1.09 -0.54
C ARG A 129 2.69 1.41 0.81
N ILE A 130 1.62 2.20 0.80
CA ILE A 130 0.78 2.51 1.97
C ILE A 130 -0.68 2.28 1.57
N LYS A 131 -1.41 1.45 2.33
CA LYS A 131 -2.85 1.23 2.17
C LYS A 131 -3.54 1.31 3.53
N GLN A 132 -4.45 2.28 3.69
CA GLN A 132 -5.29 2.37 4.89
C GLN A 132 -6.31 1.23 4.95
N HIS A 133 -6.58 0.75 6.17
CA HIS A 133 -7.59 -0.27 6.40
C HIS A 133 -8.98 0.29 6.05
N PRO A 134 -9.81 -0.42 5.27
CA PRO A 134 -11.08 0.10 4.76
C PRO A 134 -12.10 0.44 5.87
N HIS A 135 -12.04 -0.25 7.02
CA HIS A 135 -12.98 -0.08 8.12
C HIS A 135 -12.36 0.56 9.39
N VAL A 136 -11.02 0.57 9.49
CA VAL A 136 -10.30 0.96 10.71
C VAL A 136 -9.35 2.09 10.32
N ARG A 137 -9.87 3.31 10.33
CA ARG A 137 -9.26 4.50 9.72
C ARG A 137 -7.84 4.81 10.22
N SER A 138 -7.53 4.40 11.44
CA SER A 138 -6.23 4.64 12.03
C SER A 138 -5.18 3.58 11.70
N VAL A 139 -5.56 2.48 11.04
CA VAL A 139 -4.64 1.40 10.70
C VAL A 139 -4.22 1.51 9.25
N VAL A 140 -2.93 1.36 9.03
CA VAL A 140 -2.28 1.36 7.71
C VAL A 140 -1.46 0.09 7.56
N LEU A 141 -1.48 -0.47 6.36
CA LEU A 141 -0.54 -1.49 5.92
C LEU A 141 0.55 -0.81 5.08
N ALA A 142 1.80 -1.06 5.45
CA ALA A 142 2.98 -0.58 4.75
C ALA A 142 3.76 -1.76 4.15
N ALA A 143 4.21 -1.63 2.90
CA ALA A 143 5.22 -2.51 2.31
C ALA A 143 6.58 -1.80 2.33
N CYS A 144 7.53 -2.39 3.04
CA CYS A 144 8.83 -1.86 3.36
C CYS A 144 9.88 -2.71 2.65
N MET A 145 10.45 -2.18 1.56
CA MET A 145 11.28 -2.87 0.57
C MET A 145 12.07 -4.08 1.11
N HIS A 146 12.93 -3.87 2.12
CA HIS A 146 13.80 -4.90 2.69
C HIS A 146 13.35 -5.45 4.05
N ASP A 147 12.38 -4.81 4.70
CA ASP A 147 11.95 -5.17 6.06
C ASP A 147 10.51 -5.69 6.12
N GLY A 148 10.03 -6.16 4.98
CA GLY A 148 8.74 -6.83 4.84
C GLY A 148 7.55 -5.90 4.94
N PHE A 149 6.55 -6.28 5.73
CA PHE A 149 5.31 -5.52 5.84
C PHE A 149 5.05 -5.11 7.28
N ALA A 150 4.48 -3.91 7.47
CA ALA A 150 4.16 -3.40 8.80
C ALA A 150 2.69 -2.97 8.89
N LEU A 151 2.05 -3.33 10.00
CA LEU A 151 0.85 -2.64 10.46
C LEU A 151 1.24 -1.43 11.26
N VAL A 152 0.66 -0.31 10.88
CA VAL A 152 0.95 1.00 11.42
C VAL A 152 -0.32 1.57 12.01
N ASP A 153 -0.26 1.90 13.29
CA ASP A 153 -1.31 2.62 13.99
C ASP A 153 -0.99 4.12 13.98
N LEU A 154 -1.94 4.89 13.48
CA LEU A 154 -1.91 6.34 13.35
C LEU A 154 -2.72 7.03 14.46
N ARG A 155 -3.22 6.31 15.47
CA ARG A 155 -3.92 6.92 16.61
C ARG A 155 -2.96 7.75 17.46
N GLY A 156 -3.40 8.95 17.81
CA GLY A 156 -2.65 9.87 18.66
C GLY A 156 -1.63 10.70 17.88
N GLU A 157 -0.68 11.30 18.59
CA GLU A 157 0.30 12.21 17.99
C GLU A 157 1.52 11.51 17.37
N ALA A 158 1.72 10.24 17.72
CA ALA A 158 2.85 9.43 17.31
C ALA A 158 2.39 8.22 16.51
N ILE A 159 3.01 8.01 15.35
CA ILE A 159 2.89 6.78 14.58
C ILE A 159 3.46 5.63 15.43
N LYS A 160 2.85 4.44 15.39
CA LYS A 160 3.35 3.24 16.06
C LYS A 160 3.29 2.03 15.14
N ILE A 161 4.31 1.17 15.19
CA ILE A 161 4.26 -0.15 14.56
C ILE A 161 3.46 -1.06 15.49
N ALA A 162 2.32 -1.54 15.00
CA ALA A 162 1.47 -2.48 15.71
C ALA A 162 1.92 -3.94 15.51
N GLU A 163 2.39 -4.26 14.29
CA GLU A 163 2.82 -5.61 13.92
C GLU A 163 3.75 -5.57 12.70
N THR A 164 4.64 -6.55 12.55
CA THR A 164 5.48 -6.74 11.36
C THR A 164 5.35 -8.15 10.79
N TYR A 165 5.57 -8.29 9.48
CA TYR A 165 5.56 -9.54 8.75
C TYR A 165 6.78 -9.62 7.82
N ASN A 166 7.76 -10.43 8.22
CA ASN A 166 9.08 -10.50 7.58
C ASN A 166 9.43 -11.95 7.21
N ARG A 167 8.42 -12.79 6.89
CA ARG A 167 8.61 -14.23 6.63
C ARG A 167 8.97 -14.55 5.18
N HIS A 168 8.82 -13.59 4.27
CA HIS A 168 9.18 -13.76 2.86
C HIS A 168 10.66 -13.40 2.63
N SER A 169 11.28 -13.99 1.61
CA SER A 169 12.68 -13.72 1.24
C SER A 169 12.84 -12.61 0.20
N SER A 170 11.75 -12.19 -0.43
CA SER A 170 11.73 -11.23 -1.54
C SER A 170 11.48 -9.79 -1.10
N LEU A 171 11.55 -8.83 -2.03
CA LEU A 171 11.21 -7.43 -1.77
C LEU A 171 9.72 -7.23 -1.49
N ALA A 172 9.39 -6.43 -0.48
CA ALA A 172 8.03 -6.03 -0.18
C ALA A 172 7.65 -4.72 -0.88
N TYR A 173 6.84 -4.82 -1.94
CA TYR A 173 6.44 -3.67 -2.75
C TYR A 173 4.92 -3.55 -2.99
N GLY A 174 4.19 -4.67 -2.88
CA GLY A 174 2.77 -4.76 -3.22
C GLY A 174 1.97 -5.26 -2.03
N ALA A 175 1.01 -4.47 -1.57
CA ALA A 175 0.17 -4.84 -0.43
C ALA A 175 -1.24 -4.26 -0.58
N ASP A 176 -2.26 -5.03 -0.20
CA ASP A 176 -3.62 -4.52 -0.07
C ASP A 176 -4.45 -5.34 0.93
N TRP A 177 -5.56 -4.74 1.37
CA TRP A 177 -6.48 -5.37 2.30
C TRP A 177 -7.40 -6.37 1.59
N GLN A 178 -7.61 -7.53 2.20
CA GLN A 178 -8.57 -8.48 1.68
C GLN A 178 -9.99 -7.91 1.86
N LYS A 179 -10.71 -7.73 0.76
CA LYS A 179 -12.12 -7.31 0.77
C LYS A 179 -13.06 -8.53 0.80
N ALA A 180 -12.92 -9.45 1.76
CA ALA A 180 -13.88 -10.54 1.87
C ALA A 180 -15.20 -10.05 2.48
N LEU A 181 -16.33 -10.53 1.94
CA LEU A 181 -17.62 -10.48 2.61
C LEU A 181 -17.44 -11.08 4.00
N ILE A 182 -17.61 -10.28 5.04
CA ILE A 182 -17.69 -10.77 6.42
C ILE A 182 -19.00 -11.59 6.49
N CYS A 183 -18.92 -12.88 6.17
CA CYS A 183 -19.98 -13.81 6.47
C CYS A 183 -19.97 -14.04 7.98
N LEU A 184 -21.16 -13.89 8.58
CA LEU A 184 -21.47 -13.96 10.00
C LEU A 184 -20.70 -15.06 10.74
N SER A 185 -19.64 -14.70 11.45
CA SER A 185 -19.15 -15.46 12.60
C SER A 185 -18.93 -14.51 13.75
N LEU A 186 -19.68 -14.75 14.83
CA LEU A 186 -19.64 -14.03 16.10
C LEU A 186 -18.38 -14.43 16.87
N ASP A 187 -17.21 -14.03 16.36
CA ASP A 187 -16.00 -14.07 17.17
C ASP A 187 -15.26 -12.74 17.07
N VAL A 188 -15.13 -12.06 18.21
CA VAL A 188 -14.62 -10.68 18.33
C VAL A 188 -13.09 -10.66 18.31
N SER A 189 -12.46 -11.62 17.61
CA SER A 189 -11.10 -11.47 17.13
C SER A 189 -11.17 -11.06 15.66
N THR A 190 -11.37 -9.77 15.41
CA THR A 190 -11.35 -9.21 14.06
C THR A 190 -9.98 -9.47 13.42
N PHE A 191 -9.85 -10.58 12.70
CA PHE A 191 -8.65 -10.93 11.97
C PHE A 191 -8.44 -9.84 10.90
N LEU A 192 -7.36 -9.08 11.03
CA LEU A 192 -6.87 -8.17 10.00
C LEU A 192 -6.29 -9.01 8.86
N SER A 193 -7.17 -9.56 8.03
CA SER A 193 -6.77 -10.35 6.87
C SER A 193 -6.35 -9.39 5.75
N PHE A 194 -5.13 -9.56 5.26
CA PHE A 194 -4.55 -8.76 4.18
C PHE A 194 -4.00 -9.72 3.14
N ILE A 195 -4.07 -9.31 1.87
CA ILE A 195 -3.46 -10.08 0.80
C ILE A 195 -2.09 -9.48 0.53
N LEU A 196 -1.10 -10.34 0.73
CA LEU A 196 0.26 -10.12 0.32
C LEU A 196 0.39 -10.59 -1.12
N ILE A 197 0.87 -9.71 -1.99
CA ILE A 197 1.36 -10.14 -3.29
C ILE A 197 2.84 -9.77 -3.33
N CYS A 198 3.67 -10.72 -2.91
CA CYS A 198 5.10 -10.68 -3.10
C CYS A 198 5.41 -11.34 -4.45
N LEU A 199 5.90 -10.61 -5.45
CA LEU A 199 6.36 -11.24 -6.70
C LEU A 199 7.85 -10.99 -6.94
N SER A 200 8.48 -12.04 -7.45
CA SER A 200 9.89 -12.19 -7.75
C SER A 200 10.77 -12.44 -6.51
N PRO A 201 11.83 -13.27 -6.66
CA PRO A 201 12.57 -13.94 -5.58
C PRO A 201 13.38 -13.01 -4.68
#